data_AF-A0A4R5XL58-F1
#
_entry.id   AF-A0A4R5XL58-F1
#
_cell.length_a   1.000
_cell.length_b   1.000
_cell.length_c   1.000
_cell.angle_alpha   90.00
_cell.angle_beta   90.00
_cell.angle_gamma   90.00
#
_symmetry.space_group_name_H-M   'P 1'
#
loop_
_entity.id
_entity.type
_entity.pdbx_description
1 polymer ?
#
loop_
_entity_poly.entity_id
_entity_poly.type
_entity_poly.pdbx_seq_one_letter_code
_entity_poly.pdbx_strand_id
1 'polypeptide(L)'
;MRKSSLIGLAVFGLGIGFLVYAYLPQDGSDTGNKELYDYSSNGLELNVVTNGDTFSSGDEILVEATLINDLGAPVTYNNRCGEPIQIEVKAEEIDNYLVKDNGNPPCDEEKGETERMISNEQLTKTEQFKLEIPLNDQSTTLTPAGSYIISITFHPTAQSPFNVEIPININQKTPDLVNVSKAKQLALQSYKAQVWFDTYDNTEKYLVSEEVPYIENGEWVFKWKAMNTDQSVPSEDAELTVTERAVNRD
;
A
#
# COMPACT_ATOMS: atom_id res chain seq x y z
N MET A 1 17.00 -33.39 55.07
CA MET A 1 17.43 -34.54 54.24
C MET A 1 16.95 -34.30 52.83
N ARG A 2 17.90 -34.16 51.90
CA ARG A 2 17.70 -34.09 50.45
C ARG A 2 17.32 -35.48 49.91
N LYS A 3 16.44 -35.54 48.90
CA LYS A 3 16.67 -36.35 47.69
C LYS A 3 16.07 -35.66 46.47
N SER A 4 16.94 -35.37 45.53
CA SER A 4 16.68 -34.91 44.16
C SER A 4 16.36 -36.10 43.25
N SER A 5 15.60 -35.85 42.18
CA SER A 5 15.65 -36.52 40.87
C SER A 5 14.83 -35.60 39.93
N LEU A 6 15.31 -34.87 38.92
CA LEU A 6 16.30 -35.08 37.86
C LEU A 6 15.87 -36.16 36.84
N ILE A 7 15.69 -35.67 35.60
CA ILE A 7 15.67 -36.32 34.27
C ILE A 7 14.31 -36.67 33.64
N GLY A 8 14.11 -36.12 32.43
CA GLY A 8 13.08 -36.44 31.44
C GLY A 8 12.72 -35.18 30.63
N LEU A 9 13.65 -34.50 29.96
CA LEU A 9 14.19 -34.80 28.62
C LEU A 9 13.09 -34.82 27.52
N ALA A 10 13.00 -33.67 26.84
CA ALA A 10 12.60 -33.39 25.45
C ALA A 10 11.59 -34.30 24.73
N VAL A 11 10.47 -33.69 24.31
CA VAL A 11 9.89 -33.89 22.98
C VAL A 11 9.46 -32.52 22.44
N PHE A 12 10.41 -31.78 21.85
CA PHE A 12 10.08 -30.79 20.82
C PHE A 12 9.98 -31.58 19.52
N GLY A 13 8.79 -32.11 19.25
CA GLY A 13 8.47 -32.83 18.03
C GLY A 13 8.06 -31.87 16.94
N LEU A 14 9.01 -31.58 16.05
CA LEU A 14 8.83 -31.44 14.59
C LEU A 14 7.43 -31.01 14.12
N GLY A 15 7.27 -29.71 13.91
CA GLY A 15 6.30 -29.11 12.99
C GLY A 15 7.02 -28.35 11.88
N ILE A 16 8.16 -28.85 11.40
CA ILE A 16 8.77 -28.40 10.15
C ILE A 16 8.59 -29.55 9.17
N GLY A 17 7.68 -29.37 8.24
CA GLY A 17 7.49 -30.31 7.14
C GLY A 17 6.09 -30.21 6.59
N PHE A 18 5.87 -29.28 5.67
CA PHE A 18 5.17 -29.50 4.39
C PHE A 18 5.12 -28.20 3.58
N LEU A 19 6.26 -27.74 3.05
CA LEU A 19 6.29 -26.70 2.02
C LEU A 19 7.35 -27.01 0.96
N VAL A 20 7.26 -28.17 0.33
CA VAL A 20 7.72 -28.39 -1.05
C VAL A 20 6.88 -29.55 -1.58
N TYR A 21 5.85 -29.29 -2.38
CA TYR A 21 5.34 -30.16 -3.47
C TYR A 21 3.91 -29.75 -3.85
N ALA A 22 3.79 -28.78 -4.77
CA ALA A 22 2.89 -28.81 -5.92
C ALA A 22 2.95 -27.51 -6.74
N TYR A 23 4.13 -27.09 -7.20
CA TYR A 23 4.20 -26.33 -8.45
C TYR A 23 4.70 -27.29 -9.53
N LEU A 24 3.75 -27.99 -10.15
CA LEU A 24 3.98 -28.58 -11.47
C LEU A 24 4.09 -27.44 -12.49
N PRO A 25 4.97 -27.56 -13.50
CA PRO A 25 5.21 -26.51 -14.47
C PRO A 25 4.01 -26.43 -15.42
N GLN A 26 3.25 -25.34 -15.35
CA GLN A 26 2.32 -24.96 -16.40
C GLN A 26 2.92 -23.80 -17.20
N ASP A 27 3.16 -24.08 -18.48
CA ASP A 27 3.43 -23.18 -19.60
C ASP A 27 4.46 -22.06 -19.41
N GLY A 28 5.71 -22.36 -19.79
CA GLY A 28 6.32 -21.79 -21.00
C GLY A 28 6.40 -20.27 -21.23
N SER A 29 6.04 -19.41 -20.28
CA SER A 29 6.24 -17.96 -20.35
C SER A 29 7.04 -17.49 -19.14
N ASP A 30 8.21 -16.92 -19.42
CA ASP A 30 9.12 -16.21 -18.53
C ASP A 30 9.24 -16.73 -17.09
N THR A 31 10.32 -17.45 -16.82
CA THR A 31 10.87 -17.55 -15.47
C THR A 31 11.46 -16.20 -15.06
N GLY A 32 10.61 -15.20 -14.89
CA GLY A 32 10.94 -13.97 -14.17
C GLY A 32 11.35 -14.33 -12.75
N ASN A 33 12.27 -13.55 -12.17
CA ASN A 33 12.71 -13.73 -10.79
C ASN A 33 11.49 -13.63 -9.87
N LYS A 34 11.03 -14.76 -9.32
CA LYS A 34 9.97 -14.77 -8.32
C LYS A 34 10.58 -14.49 -6.96
N GLU A 35 10.12 -13.45 -6.30
CA GLU A 35 10.49 -13.13 -4.92
C GLU A 35 9.44 -13.71 -3.97
N LEU A 36 9.89 -14.39 -2.92
CA LEU A 36 9.06 -15.00 -1.88
C LEU A 36 9.30 -14.27 -0.56
N TYR A 37 8.21 -13.89 0.10
CA TYR A 37 8.23 -13.24 1.39
C TYR A 37 7.29 -13.96 2.36
N ASP A 38 7.83 -14.34 3.53
CA ASP A 38 7.09 -15.07 4.55
C ASP A 38 6.96 -14.21 5.82
N TYR A 39 5.73 -14.03 6.28
CA TYR A 39 5.40 -13.24 7.46
C TYR A 39 4.57 -14.06 8.43
N SER A 40 4.78 -13.87 9.72
CA SER A 40 3.92 -14.47 10.75
C SER A 40 3.60 -13.47 11.86
N SER A 41 2.35 -13.47 12.30
CA SER A 41 1.90 -12.64 13.42
C SER A 41 0.61 -13.18 14.01
N ASN A 42 0.51 -13.23 15.33
CA ASN A 42 -0.69 -13.65 16.05
C ASN A 42 -1.28 -14.98 15.53
N GLY A 43 -0.41 -15.96 15.22
CA GLY A 43 -0.77 -17.27 14.67
C GLY A 43 -1.47 -17.23 13.30
N LEU A 44 -1.27 -16.14 12.55
CA LEU A 44 -1.47 -16.11 11.11
C LEU A 44 -0.11 -16.17 10.43
N GLU A 45 -0.03 -16.88 9.31
CA GLU A 45 1.12 -16.92 8.41
C GLU A 45 0.68 -16.36 7.06
N LEU A 46 1.47 -15.45 6.47
CA LEU A 46 1.22 -14.88 5.16
C LEU A 46 2.45 -15.12 4.28
N ASN A 47 2.22 -15.83 3.18
CA ASN A 47 3.22 -16.09 2.16
C ASN A 47 2.88 -15.24 0.94
N VAL A 48 3.83 -14.45 0.47
CA VAL A 48 3.64 -13.53 -0.65
C VAL A 48 4.65 -13.84 -1.74
N VAL A 49 4.17 -14.04 -2.96
CA VAL A 49 4.98 -14.21 -4.15
C VAL A 49 4.77 -13.02 -5.07
N THR A 50 5.86 -12.42 -5.52
CA THR A 50 5.84 -11.36 -6.54
C THR A 50 6.73 -11.75 -7.71
N ASN A 51 6.48 -11.19 -8.89
CA ASN A 51 7.30 -11.44 -10.09
C ASN A 51 8.55 -10.54 -10.21
N GLY A 52 8.92 -9.84 -9.13
CA GLY A 52 10.14 -9.04 -9.03
C GLY A 52 10.06 -7.97 -7.93
N ASP A 53 11.19 -7.33 -7.64
CA ASP A 53 11.29 -6.15 -6.76
C ASP A 53 11.52 -4.85 -7.55
N THR A 54 11.81 -4.97 -8.84
CA THR A 54 12.16 -3.86 -9.73
C THR A 54 11.45 -4.02 -11.06
N PHE A 55 10.72 -2.99 -11.49
CA PHE A 55 9.89 -3.02 -12.69
C PHE A 55 10.25 -1.87 -13.62
N SER A 56 10.08 -2.07 -14.93
CA SER A 56 10.40 -1.13 -16.00
C SER A 56 9.22 -1.00 -16.97
N SER A 57 9.35 -0.07 -17.92
CA SER A 57 8.29 0.19 -18.90
C SER A 57 7.81 -1.08 -19.62
N GLY A 58 6.50 -1.35 -19.53
CA GLY A 58 5.87 -2.51 -20.16
C GLY A 58 5.78 -3.74 -19.25
N ASP A 59 6.39 -3.71 -18.07
CA ASP A 59 6.20 -4.76 -17.07
C ASP A 59 4.83 -4.64 -16.41
N GLU A 60 4.37 -5.74 -15.83
CA GLU A 60 3.20 -5.82 -14.96
C GLU A 60 3.65 -6.35 -13.59
N ILE A 61 3.01 -5.90 -12.52
CA ILE A 61 3.28 -6.40 -11.18
C ILE A 61 2.24 -7.47 -10.88
N LEU A 62 2.69 -8.70 -10.66
CA LEU A 62 1.86 -9.81 -10.22
C LEU A 62 2.16 -10.10 -8.76
N VAL A 63 1.13 -10.09 -7.92
CA VAL A 63 1.23 -10.40 -6.49
C VAL A 63 0.26 -11.53 -6.16
N GLU A 64 0.80 -12.61 -5.58
CA GLU A 64 0.02 -13.71 -5.02
C GLU A 64 0.25 -13.73 -3.51
N ALA A 65 -0.83 -13.65 -2.73
CA ALA A 65 -0.79 -13.67 -1.28
C ALA A 65 -1.61 -14.85 -0.75
N THR A 66 -1.01 -15.67 0.10
CA THR A 66 -1.65 -16.82 0.75
C THR A 66 -1.56 -16.66 2.27
N LEU A 67 -2.71 -16.45 2.90
CA LEU A 67 -2.85 -16.38 4.35
C LEU A 67 -3.24 -17.75 4.90
N ILE A 68 -2.61 -18.19 5.98
CA ILE A 68 -2.84 -19.47 6.66
C ILE A 68 -3.16 -19.19 8.13
N ASN A 69 -4.16 -19.89 8.67
CA ASN A 69 -4.53 -19.80 10.08
C ASN A 69 -3.82 -20.89 10.90
N ASP A 70 -2.72 -20.53 11.56
CA ASP A 70 -1.91 -21.41 12.41
C ASP A 70 -2.22 -21.27 13.91
N LEU A 71 -3.33 -20.59 14.29
CA LEU A 71 -3.70 -20.39 15.69
C LEU A 71 -4.17 -21.67 16.41
N GLY A 72 -4.48 -22.73 15.68
CA GLY A 72 -5.16 -23.91 16.24
C GLY A 72 -6.65 -23.67 16.56
N ALA A 73 -7.19 -22.49 16.25
CA ALA A 73 -8.57 -22.08 16.51
C ALA A 73 -9.12 -21.23 15.36
N PRO A 74 -10.45 -21.13 15.18
CA PRO A 74 -11.02 -20.31 14.11
C PRO A 74 -10.77 -18.81 14.31
N VAL A 75 -10.44 -18.12 13.22
CA VAL A 75 -10.31 -16.66 13.16
C VAL A 75 -11.55 -16.10 12.47
N THR A 76 -12.20 -15.15 13.13
CA THR A 76 -13.29 -14.39 12.54
C THR A 76 -12.72 -13.12 11.91
N TYR A 77 -13.12 -12.79 10.69
CA TYR A 77 -12.59 -11.63 9.95
C TYR A 77 -13.68 -10.88 9.20
N ASN A 78 -13.40 -9.62 8.89
CA ASN A 78 -14.26 -8.80 8.06
C ASN A 78 -13.94 -9.08 6.59
N ASN A 79 -14.90 -9.69 5.88
CA ASN A 79 -14.81 -9.88 4.44
C ASN A 79 -15.29 -8.60 3.74
N ARG A 80 -14.47 -7.55 3.81
CA ARG A 80 -14.80 -6.26 3.19
C ARG A 80 -14.93 -6.47 1.71
N CYS A 81 -16.13 -6.21 1.17
CA CYS A 81 -16.38 -6.27 -0.26
C CYS A 81 -16.22 -7.66 -0.89
N GLY A 82 -16.35 -8.72 -0.09
CA GLY A 82 -16.12 -10.07 -0.56
C GLY A 82 -14.63 -10.43 -0.73
N GLU A 83 -13.71 -9.54 -0.31
CA GLU A 83 -12.27 -9.76 -0.38
C GLU A 83 -11.66 -9.81 1.03
N PRO A 84 -11.21 -10.99 1.50
CA PRO A 84 -10.60 -11.10 2.83
C PRO A 84 -9.21 -10.47 2.90
N ILE A 85 -8.46 -10.57 1.80
CA ILE A 85 -7.11 -10.03 1.64
C ILE A 85 -7.18 -8.87 0.66
N GLN A 86 -6.74 -7.70 1.11
CA GLN A 86 -6.60 -6.53 0.28
C GLN A 86 -5.14 -6.42 -0.16
N ILE A 87 -4.91 -6.24 -1.46
CA ILE A 87 -3.58 -5.99 -2.04
C ILE A 87 -3.65 -4.68 -2.80
N GLU A 88 -2.72 -3.77 -2.52
CA GLU A 88 -2.62 -2.47 -3.16
C GLU A 88 -1.15 -2.14 -3.44
N VAL A 89 -0.88 -1.35 -4.46
CA VAL A 89 0.47 -0.84 -4.73
C VAL A 89 0.42 0.68 -4.73
N LYS A 90 1.18 1.31 -3.85
CA LYS A 90 1.16 2.74 -3.60
C LYS A 90 2.54 3.36 -3.82
N ALA A 91 2.59 4.54 -4.42
CA ALA A 91 3.84 5.30 -4.49
C ALA A 91 4.19 5.91 -3.13
N GLU A 92 5.47 5.93 -2.76
CA GLU A 92 5.87 6.53 -1.47
C GLU A 92 5.83 8.06 -1.48
N GLU A 93 6.16 8.68 -2.62
CA GLU A 93 6.32 10.14 -2.73
C GLU A 93 5.06 10.87 -3.21
N ILE A 94 4.05 10.13 -3.67
CA ILE A 94 2.78 10.67 -4.14
C ILE A 94 1.64 9.81 -3.59
N ASP A 95 0.53 10.43 -3.18
CA ASP A 95 -0.61 9.70 -2.64
C ASP A 95 -1.49 9.17 -3.77
N ASN A 96 -0.94 8.21 -4.53
CA ASN A 96 -1.61 7.52 -5.63
C ASN A 96 -1.35 6.02 -5.58
N TYR A 97 -2.34 5.26 -6.06
CA TYR A 97 -2.28 3.81 -6.19
C TYR A 97 -2.15 3.41 -7.66
N LEU A 98 -1.46 2.31 -7.91
CA LEU A 98 -1.41 1.71 -9.23
C LEU A 98 -2.77 1.10 -9.60
N VAL A 99 -3.07 1.13 -10.90
CA VAL A 99 -4.30 0.59 -11.45
C VAL A 99 -4.25 -0.95 -11.45
N LYS A 100 -5.27 -1.56 -10.83
CA LYS A 100 -5.51 -3.01 -10.90
C LYS A 100 -6.07 -3.39 -12.27
N ASP A 101 -5.60 -4.48 -12.84
CA ASP A 101 -6.08 -4.95 -14.15
C ASP A 101 -7.52 -5.49 -14.08
N ASN A 102 -7.83 -6.19 -12.99
CA ASN A 102 -9.16 -6.74 -12.72
C ASN A 102 -9.90 -5.77 -11.80
N GLY A 103 -10.30 -4.63 -12.35
CA GLY A 103 -11.04 -3.59 -11.62
C GLY A 103 -12.36 -4.12 -11.05
N ASN A 104 -12.34 -4.60 -9.82
CA ASN A 104 -13.56 -4.67 -9.03
C ASN A 104 -14.02 -3.22 -8.76
N PRO A 105 -15.30 -2.89 -8.99
CA PRO A 105 -15.80 -1.56 -8.70
C PRO A 105 -15.57 -1.23 -7.22
N PRO A 106 -15.33 0.05 -6.89
CA PRO A 106 -15.21 0.47 -5.50
C PRO A 106 -16.46 0.03 -4.76
N CYS A 107 -16.23 -0.72 -3.70
CA CYS A 107 -17.26 -1.24 -2.85
C CYS A 107 -17.51 -0.27 -1.69
N ASP A 108 -18.75 -0.27 -1.20
CA ASP A 108 -19.14 0.49 -0.01
C ASP A 108 -18.47 -0.15 1.21
N GLU A 109 -17.39 0.47 1.72
CA GLU A 109 -16.55 -0.05 2.81
C GLU A 109 -17.32 -0.37 4.09
N GLU A 110 -18.53 0.19 4.26
CA GLU A 110 -19.38 -0.04 5.41
C GLU A 110 -20.12 -1.40 5.37
N LYS A 111 -20.13 -2.11 4.23
CA LYS A 111 -20.84 -3.38 4.05
C LYS A 111 -19.89 -4.57 3.87
N GLY A 112 -19.17 -4.91 4.93
CA GLY A 112 -18.47 -6.19 5.04
C GLY A 112 -19.32 -7.22 5.77
N GLU A 113 -19.42 -8.44 5.23
CA GLU A 113 -19.92 -9.59 5.99
C GLU A 113 -18.78 -10.14 6.86
N THR A 114 -19.13 -10.63 8.04
CA THR A 114 -18.16 -11.30 8.91
C THR A 114 -18.09 -12.77 8.55
N GLU A 115 -16.89 -13.25 8.23
CA GLU A 115 -16.63 -14.65 7.89
C GLU A 115 -15.68 -15.30 8.90
N ARG A 116 -15.47 -16.61 8.74
CA ARG A 116 -14.66 -17.42 9.66
C ARG A 116 -13.70 -18.30 8.88
N MET A 117 -12.42 -18.17 9.22
CA MET A 117 -11.33 -19.02 8.77
C MET A 117 -11.09 -20.09 9.83
N ILE A 118 -11.29 -21.37 9.53
CA ILE A 118 -10.99 -22.47 10.45
C ILE A 118 -9.47 -22.69 10.57
N SER A 119 -9.05 -23.47 11.58
CA SER A 119 -7.63 -23.80 11.76
C SER A 119 -7.07 -24.51 10.52
N ASN A 120 -5.89 -24.10 10.08
CA ASN A 120 -5.17 -24.55 8.88
C ASN A 120 -5.90 -24.30 7.56
N GLU A 121 -7.00 -23.54 7.56
CA GLU A 121 -7.58 -23.03 6.31
C GLU A 121 -6.60 -22.05 5.66
N GLN A 122 -6.72 -21.89 4.34
CA GLN A 122 -5.92 -20.96 3.56
C GLN A 122 -6.83 -20.05 2.75
N LEU A 123 -6.48 -18.77 2.71
CA LEU A 123 -7.10 -17.78 1.84
C LEU A 123 -6.03 -17.31 0.85
N THR A 124 -6.31 -17.41 -0.44
CA THR A 124 -5.39 -16.99 -1.50
C THR A 124 -6.02 -15.89 -2.34
N LYS A 125 -5.23 -14.85 -2.63
CA LYS A 125 -5.61 -13.74 -3.49
C LYS A 125 -4.46 -13.46 -4.47
N THR A 126 -4.81 -13.31 -5.74
CA THR A 126 -3.87 -12.92 -6.79
C THR A 126 -4.36 -11.61 -7.40
N GLU A 127 -3.47 -10.64 -7.48
CA GLU A 127 -3.73 -9.34 -8.09
C GLU A 127 -2.64 -8.97 -9.09
N GLN A 128 -3.06 -8.26 -10.13
CA GLN A 128 -2.21 -7.78 -11.19
C GLN A 128 -2.36 -6.27 -11.31
N PHE A 129 -1.23 -5.56 -11.38
CA PHE A 129 -1.19 -4.11 -11.45
C PHE A 129 -0.43 -3.66 -12.70
N LYS A 130 -1.01 -2.68 -13.37
CA LYS A 130 -0.34 -1.91 -14.43
C LYS A 130 0.54 -0.84 -13.80
N LEU A 131 1.64 -0.49 -14.47
CA LEU A 131 2.50 0.65 -14.08
C LEU A 131 1.88 2.00 -14.47
N GLU A 132 0.61 2.16 -14.10
CA GLU A 132 -0.24 3.31 -14.42
C GLU A 132 -0.93 3.80 -13.15
N ILE A 133 -1.16 5.11 -13.09
CA ILE A 133 -1.96 5.79 -12.06
C ILE A 133 -3.19 6.43 -12.70
N PRO A 134 -4.32 6.50 -11.99
CA PRO A 134 -5.50 7.19 -12.49
C PRO A 134 -5.25 8.70 -12.57
N LEU A 135 -5.62 9.32 -13.70
CA LEU A 135 -5.72 10.78 -13.81
C LEU A 135 -7.12 11.26 -13.42
N ASN A 136 -8.13 10.46 -13.75
CA ASN A 136 -9.54 10.65 -13.43
C ASN A 136 -10.27 9.29 -13.63
N ASP A 137 -11.58 9.28 -13.45
CA ASP A 137 -12.43 8.08 -13.58
C ASP A 137 -12.37 7.38 -14.95
N GLN A 138 -11.86 8.05 -15.98
CA GLN A 138 -11.89 7.56 -17.38
C GLN A 138 -10.52 7.41 -18.03
N SER A 139 -9.45 7.87 -17.38
CA SER A 139 -8.12 7.90 -17.98
C SER A 139 -7.01 7.69 -16.96
N THR A 140 -5.95 7.07 -17.43
CA THR A 140 -4.75 6.76 -16.68
C THR A 140 -3.53 7.39 -17.36
N THR A 141 -2.42 7.41 -16.65
CA THR A 141 -1.10 7.74 -17.23
C THR A 141 -0.05 6.83 -16.62
N LEU A 142 1.10 6.73 -17.29
CA LEU A 142 2.23 5.98 -16.75
C LEU A 142 2.67 6.56 -15.40
N THR A 143 2.89 5.68 -14.44
CA THR A 143 3.33 6.05 -13.09
C THR A 143 4.79 6.53 -13.10
N PRO A 144 5.18 7.55 -12.32
CA PRO A 144 6.55 8.05 -12.32
C PRO A 144 7.54 7.00 -11.81
N ALA A 145 8.80 7.09 -12.22
CA ALA A 145 9.87 6.32 -11.59
C ALA A 145 9.99 6.69 -10.10
N GLY A 146 10.34 5.70 -9.27
CA GLY A 146 10.55 5.90 -7.84
C GLY A 146 10.24 4.65 -7.02
N SER A 147 10.22 4.83 -5.71
CA SER A 147 9.89 3.79 -4.74
C SER A 147 8.38 3.64 -4.57
N TYR A 148 7.95 2.38 -4.47
CA TYR A 148 6.56 1.99 -4.24
C TYR A 148 6.51 0.92 -3.16
N ILE A 149 5.34 0.75 -2.56
CA ILE A 149 5.06 -0.27 -1.56
C ILE A 149 3.88 -1.11 -2.03
N ILE A 150 4.06 -2.43 -2.04
CA ILE A 150 2.94 -3.37 -2.07
C ILE A 150 2.43 -3.49 -0.64
N SER A 151 1.21 -3.04 -0.39
CA SER A 151 0.51 -3.17 0.88
C SER A 151 -0.45 -4.35 0.83
N ILE A 152 -0.33 -5.25 1.81
CA ILE A 152 -1.21 -6.40 1.97
C ILE A 152 -1.86 -6.31 3.34
N THR A 153 -3.18 -6.31 3.37
CA THR A 153 -3.96 -6.11 4.59
C THR A 153 -5.01 -7.21 4.77
N PHE A 154 -5.10 -7.72 6.00
CA PHE A 154 -6.15 -8.63 6.45
C PHE A 154 -6.75 -8.12 7.77
N HIS A 155 -8.09 -8.11 7.88
CA HIS A 155 -8.82 -7.51 9.02
C HIS A 155 -9.55 -8.55 9.87
N PRO A 156 -8.87 -9.23 10.81
CA PRO A 156 -9.53 -10.06 11.81
C PRO A 156 -10.33 -9.19 12.79
N THR A 157 -11.41 -9.72 13.35
CA THR A 157 -12.31 -8.94 14.23
C THR A 157 -11.88 -8.93 15.69
N ALA A 158 -11.10 -9.92 16.12
CA ALA A 158 -10.69 -10.10 17.52
C ALA A 158 -9.25 -9.68 17.82
N GLN A 159 -8.49 -9.23 16.81
CA GLN A 159 -7.09 -8.81 16.95
C GLN A 159 -6.79 -7.65 15.99
N SER A 160 -5.61 -7.05 16.11
CA SER A 160 -5.17 -5.98 15.21
C SER A 160 -5.11 -6.45 13.76
N PRO A 161 -5.34 -5.55 12.78
CA PRO A 161 -5.10 -5.83 11.36
C PRO A 161 -3.72 -6.42 11.13
N PHE A 162 -3.65 -7.42 10.25
CA PHE A 162 -2.40 -7.98 9.80
C PHE A 162 -2.00 -7.26 8.52
N ASN A 163 -0.98 -6.40 8.64
CA ASN A 163 -0.51 -5.52 7.58
C ASN A 163 0.93 -5.86 7.24
N VAL A 164 1.22 -5.96 5.95
CA VAL A 164 2.55 -6.22 5.41
C VAL A 164 2.85 -5.22 4.30
N GLU A 165 4.06 -4.70 4.30
CA GLU A 165 4.55 -3.74 3.31
C GLU A 165 5.81 -4.30 2.66
N ILE A 166 5.80 -4.43 1.33
CA ILE A 166 6.92 -4.94 0.54
C ILE A 166 7.41 -3.81 -0.37
N PRO A 167 8.65 -3.32 -0.19
CA PRO A 167 9.18 -2.27 -1.04
C PRO A 167 9.49 -2.81 -2.43
N ILE A 168 9.14 -2.05 -3.46
CA ILE A 168 9.51 -2.28 -4.85
C ILE A 168 9.97 -0.96 -5.48
N ASN A 169 10.63 -1.05 -6.63
CA ASN A 169 11.11 0.12 -7.35
C ASN A 169 10.67 0.11 -8.81
N ILE A 170 10.19 1.25 -9.31
CA ILE A 170 9.78 1.42 -10.70
C ILE A 170 10.79 2.30 -11.44
N ASN A 171 11.33 1.79 -12.53
CA ASN A 171 12.34 2.40 -13.38
C ASN A 171 11.79 2.63 -14.79
N GLN A 172 10.82 3.54 -14.94
CA GLN A 172 10.29 3.91 -16.24
C GLN A 172 10.31 5.41 -16.49
N LYS A 173 10.33 5.80 -17.76
CA LYS A 173 10.20 7.22 -18.13
C LYS A 173 8.74 7.57 -18.30
N THR A 174 8.32 8.66 -17.66
CA THR A 174 6.99 9.25 -17.81
C THR A 174 7.10 10.59 -18.51
N PRO A 175 7.12 10.63 -19.86
CA PRO A 175 7.27 11.88 -20.60
C PRO A 175 6.06 12.81 -20.41
N ASP A 176 4.87 12.24 -20.24
CA ASP A 176 3.63 13.00 -20.22
C ASP A 176 3.35 13.61 -18.85
N LEU A 177 3.78 12.95 -17.77
CA LEU A 177 3.56 13.42 -16.40
C LEU A 177 4.58 14.51 -16.03
N VAL A 178 4.08 15.68 -15.64
CA VAL A 178 4.88 16.76 -15.08
C VAL A 178 5.50 16.27 -13.77
N ASN A 179 6.82 16.38 -13.65
CA ASN A 179 7.53 16.04 -12.41
C ASN A 179 6.95 16.83 -11.22
N VAL A 180 6.68 16.12 -10.12
CA VAL A 180 6.02 16.67 -8.92
C VAL A 180 6.76 17.89 -8.35
N SER A 181 8.10 17.88 -8.31
CA SER A 181 8.89 19.01 -7.82
C SER A 181 8.75 20.23 -8.72
N LYS A 182 8.70 20.03 -10.04
CA LYS A 182 8.45 21.12 -11.01
C LYS A 182 7.03 21.68 -10.87
N ALA A 183 6.03 20.81 -10.79
CA ALA A 183 4.64 21.23 -10.57
C ALA A 183 4.51 22.03 -9.27
N LYS A 184 5.12 21.57 -8.17
CA LYS A 184 5.15 22.30 -6.90
C LYS A 184 5.77 23.69 -7.03
N GLN A 185 6.88 23.83 -7.76
CA GLN A 185 7.51 25.13 -7.97
C GLN A 185 6.60 26.11 -8.72
N LEU A 186 5.82 25.63 -9.70
CA LEU A 186 4.83 26.45 -10.41
C LEU A 186 3.67 26.83 -9.48
N ALA A 187 3.15 25.87 -8.72
CA ALA A 187 2.12 26.08 -7.71
C ALA A 187 2.48 27.18 -6.70
N LEU A 188 3.72 27.17 -6.19
CA LEU A 188 4.24 28.17 -5.26
C LEU A 188 4.42 29.57 -5.88
N GLN A 189 4.48 29.66 -7.21
CA GLN A 189 4.51 30.95 -7.91
C GLN A 189 3.12 31.56 -8.10
N SER A 190 2.05 30.82 -7.81
CA SER A 190 0.70 31.35 -7.88
C SER A 190 0.49 32.49 -6.89
N TYR A 191 -0.30 33.50 -7.27
CA TYR A 191 -0.65 34.62 -6.40
C TYR A 191 -1.29 34.14 -5.08
N LYS A 192 -2.12 33.09 -5.15
CA LYS A 192 -2.77 32.49 -3.99
C LYS A 192 -1.74 31.93 -3.00
N ALA A 193 -0.74 31.20 -3.48
CA ALA A 193 0.32 30.67 -2.64
C ALA A 193 1.17 31.80 -2.01
N GLN A 194 1.56 32.80 -2.82
CA GLN A 194 2.35 33.93 -2.33
C GLN A 194 1.66 34.66 -1.17
N VAL A 195 0.38 35.03 -1.34
CA VAL A 195 -0.40 35.71 -0.29
C VAL A 195 -0.54 34.86 0.97
N TRP A 196 -0.72 33.54 0.81
CA TRP A 196 -0.85 32.64 1.95
C TRP A 196 0.47 32.52 2.72
N PHE A 197 1.59 32.32 2.03
CA PHE A 197 2.91 32.24 2.68
C PHE A 197 3.32 33.59 3.30
N ASP A 198 3.00 34.73 2.69
CA ASP A 198 3.20 36.05 3.31
C ASP A 198 2.48 36.18 4.66
N THR A 199 1.38 35.45 4.86
CA THR A 199 0.60 35.45 6.10
C THR A 199 1.15 34.44 7.12
N TYR A 200 1.54 33.23 6.68
CA TYR A 200 1.80 32.09 7.54
C TYR A 200 3.27 31.62 7.61
N ASP A 201 4.20 32.23 6.87
CA ASP A 201 5.65 31.90 6.93
C ASP A 201 6.35 32.38 8.22
N ASN A 202 5.63 33.06 9.12
CA ASN A 202 6.17 33.39 10.43
C ASN A 202 6.23 32.14 11.31
N THR A 203 7.37 31.47 11.29
CA THR A 203 7.65 30.24 12.05
C THR A 203 7.62 30.39 13.58
N GLU A 204 7.71 31.61 14.12
CA GLU A 204 7.53 31.85 15.55
C GLU A 204 6.05 31.80 15.96
N LYS A 205 5.15 32.02 14.99
CA LYS A 205 3.70 32.06 15.21
C LYS A 205 3.02 30.79 14.69
N TYR A 206 3.48 30.27 13.56
CA TYR A 206 2.82 29.20 12.85
C TYR A 206 3.77 28.03 12.56
N LEU A 207 3.24 26.83 12.67
CA LEU A 207 3.81 25.61 12.12
C LEU A 207 3.11 25.32 10.80
N VAL A 208 3.86 25.27 9.72
CA VAL A 208 3.35 24.90 8.40
C VAL A 208 3.69 23.44 8.12
N SER A 209 2.67 22.65 7.82
CA SER A 209 2.81 21.27 7.35
C SER A 209 2.32 21.16 5.92
N GLU A 210 2.96 20.28 5.15
CA GLU A 210 2.57 19.93 3.78
C GLU A 210 2.00 18.51 3.77
N GLU A 211 0.92 18.30 3.03
CA GLU A 211 0.40 16.96 2.76
C GLU A 211 1.10 16.35 1.54
N VAL A 212 1.15 15.02 1.49
CA VAL A 212 1.71 14.30 0.32
C VAL A 212 0.91 14.69 -0.93
N PRO A 213 1.57 15.12 -2.02
CA PRO A 213 0.88 15.52 -3.22
C PRO A 213 0.17 14.34 -3.89
N TYR A 214 -0.98 14.61 -4.51
CA TYR A 214 -1.77 13.61 -5.23
C TYR A 214 -2.27 14.14 -6.56
N ILE A 215 -2.83 13.27 -7.40
CA ILE A 215 -3.44 13.66 -8.66
C ILE A 215 -4.96 13.53 -8.53
N GLU A 216 -5.67 14.57 -8.92
CA GLU A 216 -7.13 14.58 -8.97
C GLU A 216 -7.58 15.32 -10.22
N ASN A 217 -8.43 14.70 -11.03
CA ASN A 217 -8.98 15.28 -12.26
C ASN A 217 -7.90 15.79 -13.24
N GLY A 218 -6.76 15.11 -13.32
CA GLY A 218 -5.64 15.47 -14.18
C GLY A 218 -4.78 16.64 -13.69
N GLU A 219 -4.94 17.04 -12.42
CA GLU A 219 -4.16 18.08 -11.77
C GLU A 219 -3.38 17.51 -10.58
N TRP A 220 -2.12 17.91 -10.42
CA TRP A 220 -1.41 17.82 -9.16
C TRP A 220 -2.09 18.71 -8.14
N VAL A 221 -2.42 18.14 -6.99
CA VAL A 221 -2.98 18.87 -5.86
C VAL A 221 -1.92 18.97 -4.77
N PHE A 222 -1.65 20.20 -4.34
CA PHE A 222 -0.75 20.49 -3.21
C PHE A 222 -1.54 21.16 -2.10
N LYS A 223 -1.41 20.62 -0.89
CA LYS A 223 -2.08 21.13 0.30
C LYS A 223 -1.08 21.48 1.39
N TRP A 224 -1.22 22.68 1.95
CA TRP A 224 -0.50 23.11 3.13
C TRP A 224 -1.48 23.52 4.22
N LYS A 225 -1.10 23.27 5.45
CA LYS A 225 -1.85 23.65 6.66
C LYS A 225 -0.95 24.43 7.58
N ALA A 226 -1.43 25.57 8.04
CA ALA A 226 -0.81 26.34 9.10
C ALA A 226 -1.54 26.05 10.43
N MET A 227 -0.77 25.88 11.50
CA MET A 227 -1.29 25.76 12.85
C MET A 227 -0.57 26.75 13.75
N ASN A 228 -1.28 27.40 14.66
CA ASN A 228 -0.63 28.27 15.64
C ASN A 228 0.27 27.42 16.56
N THR A 229 1.46 27.93 16.86
CA THR A 229 2.44 27.28 17.75
C THR A 229 1.89 27.04 19.16
N ASP A 230 0.87 27.79 19.58
CA ASP A 230 0.15 27.60 20.85
C ASP A 230 -0.96 26.54 20.82
N GLN A 231 -1.12 25.82 19.70
CA GLN A 231 -2.12 24.76 19.46
C GLN A 231 -3.59 25.20 19.59
N SER A 232 -3.89 26.49 19.39
CA SER A 232 -5.28 26.95 19.23
C SER A 232 -5.93 26.44 17.94
N VAL A 233 -7.25 26.26 17.94
CA VAL A 233 -8.03 25.70 16.83
C VAL A 233 -7.68 26.41 15.52
N PRO A 234 -7.30 25.67 14.45
CA PRO A 234 -6.99 26.28 13.16
C PRO A 234 -8.18 27.08 12.65
N SER A 235 -7.96 28.32 12.19
CA SER A 235 -8.97 29.04 11.42
C SER A 235 -9.15 28.35 10.07
N GLU A 236 -10.36 28.34 9.49
CA GLU A 236 -10.62 27.76 8.16
C GLU A 236 -9.70 28.35 7.06
N ASP A 237 -9.21 29.58 7.25
CA ASP A 237 -8.25 30.25 6.35
C ASP A 237 -6.80 29.74 6.46
N ALA A 238 -6.54 28.75 7.33
CA ALA A 238 -5.21 28.21 7.56
C ALA A 238 -4.85 27.03 6.63
N GLU A 239 -5.70 26.72 5.66
CA GLU A 239 -5.42 25.71 4.64
C GLU A 239 -5.21 26.37 3.26
N LEU A 240 -4.13 25.99 2.58
CA LEU A 240 -3.86 26.36 1.20
C LEU A 240 -3.94 25.10 0.34
N THR A 241 -4.92 25.06 -0.56
CA THR A 241 -4.92 24.14 -1.70
C THR A 241 -4.59 24.91 -2.98
N VAL A 242 -3.60 24.44 -3.74
CA VAL A 242 -3.33 24.90 -5.11
C VAL A 242 -3.21 23.69 -6.02
N THR A 243 -3.53 23.89 -7.29
CA THR A 243 -3.45 22.83 -8.29
C THR A 243 -2.59 23.25 -9.46
N GLU A 244 -1.93 22.29 -10.08
CA GLU A 244 -1.15 22.46 -11.30
C GLU A 244 -1.44 21.31 -12.24
N ARG A 245 -1.35 21.52 -13.55
CA ARG A 245 -1.64 20.44 -14.50
C ARG A 245 -0.67 19.27 -14.30
N ALA A 246 -1.21 18.06 -14.21
CA ALA A 246 -0.40 16.86 -14.04
C ALA A 246 0.26 16.41 -15.35
N VAL A 247 -0.37 16.68 -16.50
CA VAL A 247 0.13 16.24 -17.81
C VAL A 247 0.55 17.39 -18.71
N ASN A 248 1.65 17.20 -19.42
CA ASN A 248 2.04 18.06 -20.53
C ASN A 248 1.03 17.85 -21.66
N ARG A 249 0.26 18.87 -22.04
CA ARG A 249 -0.48 18.83 -23.30
C ARG A 249 0.47 19.25 -24.43
N ASP A 250 0.47 18.48 -25.51
CA ASP A 250 0.85 18.98 -26.83
C ASP A 250 -0.10 20.11 -27.29
#